data_AF-A0A1B6I905-F1
#
_entry.id   AF-A0A1B6I905-F1
#
_cell.length_a   1.000
_cell.length_b   1.000
_cell.length_c   1.000
_cell.angle_alpha   90.00
_cell.angle_beta   90.00
_cell.angle_gamma   90.00
#
_symmetry.space_group_name_H-M   'P 1'
#
loop_
_entity.id
_entity.type
_entity.pdbx_description
1 polymer ?
#
loop_
_entity_poly.entity_id
_entity_poly.type
_entity_poly.pdbx_seq_one_letter_code
_entity_poly.pdbx_strand_id
1 'polypeptide(L)'
;MSSSNVEFWKLGKKIAGAGLNYRALCAERKLPLPKSPVIFLKPTSSYILEGQTIEIPKEFAVNEEIELGVLIGKNCKNVKPSEVLDHVAGYCLALDLTATSFLDEARPKGLPWTIGKGFDTA
;
A
#
# COMPACT_ATOMS: atom_id res chain seq x y z
N MET A 1 1.17 26.34 16.81
CA MET A 1 2.40 25.55 16.61
C MET A 1 2.45 25.20 15.14
N SER A 2 3.49 25.63 14.43
CA SER A 2 3.64 25.39 12.99
C SER A 2 3.61 23.88 12.73
N SER A 3 2.57 23.41 12.05
CA SER A 3 2.52 22.08 11.45
C SER A 3 3.58 22.06 10.36
N SER A 4 4.81 21.72 10.72
CA SER A 4 5.82 21.36 9.74
C SER A 4 5.25 20.19 8.94
N ASN A 5 4.86 20.45 7.69
CA ASN A 5 4.46 19.40 6.75
C ASN A 5 5.66 18.48 6.60
N VAL A 6 5.59 17.30 7.22
CA VAL A 6 6.63 16.28 7.04
C VAL A 6 6.54 15.80 5.61
N GLU A 7 7.56 16.11 4.81
CA GLU A 7 7.68 15.65 3.42
C GLU A 7 8.05 14.16 3.38
N PHE A 8 7.15 13.30 3.89
CA PHE A 8 7.41 11.88 4.08
C PHE A 8 7.74 11.17 2.77
N TRP A 9 7.26 11.67 1.64
CA TRP A 9 7.58 11.14 0.30
C TRP A 9 9.06 11.30 -0.07
N LYS A 10 9.79 12.25 0.53
CA LYS A 10 11.25 12.42 0.32
C LYS A 10 12.09 11.57 1.27
N LEU A 11 11.55 11.24 2.46
CA LEU A 11 12.30 10.61 3.56
C LEU A 11 11.90 9.15 3.80
N GLY A 12 10.73 8.75 3.32
CA GLY A 12 10.18 7.40 3.47
C GLY A 12 11.12 6.37 2.86
N LYS A 13 11.33 5.26 3.57
CA LYS A 13 12.25 4.20 3.17
C LYS A 13 11.56 2.93 2.68
N LYS A 14 10.27 2.79 2.99
CA LYS A 14 9.46 1.62 2.68
C LYS A 14 7.99 1.99 2.72
N ILE A 15 7.21 1.33 1.89
CA ILE A 15 5.74 1.36 1.89
C ILE A 15 5.30 -0.09 2.08
N ALA A 16 4.42 -0.33 3.05
CA ALA A 16 3.85 -1.65 3.29
C ALA A 16 2.32 -1.56 3.09
N GLY A 17 1.78 -2.44 2.25
CA GLY A 17 0.34 -2.55 2.01
C GLY A 17 -0.24 -3.77 2.71
N ALA A 18 -1.54 -3.69 3.04
CA ALA A 18 -2.29 -4.76 3.68
C ALA A 18 -3.43 -5.23 2.76
N GLY A 19 -3.26 -6.40 2.15
CA GLY A 19 -4.28 -6.99 1.30
C GLY A 19 -5.42 -7.63 2.10
N LEU A 20 -6.62 -7.64 1.52
CA LEU A 20 -7.81 -8.32 2.05
C LEU A 20 -8.24 -7.84 3.45
N ASN A 21 -8.03 -6.54 3.74
CA ASN A 21 -8.32 -5.96 5.05
C ASN A 21 -9.77 -5.44 5.20
N TYR A 22 -10.56 -5.44 4.12
CA TYR A 22 -12.00 -5.12 4.14
C TYR A 22 -12.84 -6.37 3.97
N ARG A 23 -13.63 -6.71 5.00
CA ARG A 23 -14.51 -7.89 4.99
C ARG A 23 -15.56 -7.83 3.87
N ALA A 24 -16.11 -6.64 3.60
CA ALA A 24 -17.08 -6.42 2.54
C ALA A 24 -16.48 -6.74 1.16
N LEU A 25 -15.27 -6.26 0.88
CA LEU A 25 -14.54 -6.56 -0.35
C LEU A 25 -14.29 -8.06 -0.53
N CYS A 26 -13.90 -8.75 0.55
CA CYS A 26 -13.69 -10.19 0.51
C CYS A 26 -14.99 -10.95 0.19
N ALA A 27 -16.11 -10.53 0.79
CA ALA A 27 -17.42 -11.11 0.51
C ALA A 27 -17.86 -10.88 -0.94
N GLU A 28 -17.71 -9.66 -1.45
CA GLU A 28 -18.03 -9.28 -2.83
C GLU A 28 -17.24 -10.12 -3.85
N ARG A 29 -15.92 -10.23 -3.64
CA ARG A 29 -15.02 -10.99 -4.51
C ARG A 29 -15.03 -12.50 -4.23
N LYS A 30 -15.85 -12.98 -3.28
CA LYS A 30 -15.92 -14.39 -2.83
C LYS A 30 -14.54 -14.97 -2.43
N LEU A 31 -13.71 -14.13 -1.82
CA LEU A 31 -12.38 -14.50 -1.36
C LEU A 31 -12.43 -14.98 0.10
N PRO A 32 -11.67 -16.03 0.47
CA PRO A 32 -11.56 -16.43 1.85
C PRO A 32 -10.87 -15.35 2.67
N LEU A 33 -11.37 -15.10 3.89
CA LEU A 33 -10.68 -14.23 4.83
C LEU A 33 -9.33 -14.85 5.22
N PRO A 34 -8.23 -14.10 5.13
CA PRO A 34 -6.93 -14.65 5.46
C PRO A 34 -6.82 -14.84 6.99
N LYS A 35 -6.13 -15.91 7.42
CA LYS A 35 -5.89 -16.18 8.86
C LYS A 35 -4.85 -15.24 9.47
N SER A 36 -4.00 -14.66 8.64
CA SER A 36 -2.97 -13.68 9.00
C SER A 36 -2.97 -12.56 7.95
N PRO A 37 -2.59 -11.32 8.31
CA PRO A 37 -2.54 -10.21 7.36
C PRO A 37 -1.67 -10.54 6.13
N VAL A 38 -2.18 -10.24 4.94
CA VAL A 38 -1.41 -10.34 3.70
C VAL A 38 -0.64 -9.03 3.54
N ILE A 39 0.69 -9.09 3.69
CA ILE A 39 1.55 -7.91 3.61
C ILE A 39 2.40 -7.97 2.35
N PHE A 40 2.48 -6.85 1.63
CA PHE A 40 3.37 -6.66 0.50
C PHE A 40 4.07 -5.30 0.61
N LEU A 41 5.08 -5.08 -0.22
CA LEU A 41 5.86 -3.84 -0.24
C LEU A 41 5.66 -3.12 -1.58
N LYS A 42 5.66 -1.78 -1.51
CA LYS A 42 5.88 -0.92 -2.68
C LYS A 42 7.23 -0.19 -2.54
N PRO A 43 7.97 0.02 -3.64
CA PRO A 43 9.18 0.83 -3.64
C PRO A 43 8.85 2.30 -3.40
N THR A 44 9.84 3.10 -2.98
CA THR A 44 9.65 4.54 -2.77
C THR A 44 9.50 5.31 -4.09
N SER A 45 9.86 4.71 -5.24
CA SER A 45 9.58 5.27 -6.57
C SER A 45 8.09 5.27 -6.92
N SER A 46 7.26 4.58 -6.15
CA SER A 46 5.81 4.61 -6.31
C SER A 46 5.18 5.92 -5.80
N TYR A 47 5.87 6.70 -4.97
CA TYR A 47 5.33 7.97 -4.49
C TYR A 47 5.18 8.99 -5.62
N ILE A 48 3.99 9.59 -5.68
CA ILE A 48 3.72 10.81 -6.42
C ILE A 48 2.93 11.79 -5.54
N LEU A 49 2.98 13.06 -5.89
CA LEU A 49 2.22 14.12 -5.24
C LEU A 49 0.96 14.43 -6.00
N GLU A 50 0.00 15.04 -5.29
CA GLU A 50 -1.20 15.59 -5.93
C GLU A 50 -0.83 16.51 -7.10
N GLY A 51 -1.49 16.30 -8.24
CA GLY A 51 -1.21 17.01 -9.49
C GLY A 51 -0.10 16.40 -10.36
N GLN A 52 0.64 15.40 -9.88
CA GLN A 52 1.55 14.62 -10.73
C GLN A 52 0.81 13.52 -11.51
N THR A 53 1.41 13.10 -12.62
CA THR A 53 0.83 12.09 -13.52
C THR A 53 1.03 10.69 -12.95
N ILE A 54 -0.02 9.87 -13.01
CA ILE A 54 0.05 8.42 -12.80
C ILE A 54 0.48 7.76 -14.13
N GLU A 55 1.52 6.94 -14.08
CA GLU A 55 2.03 6.18 -15.24
C GLU A 55 1.50 4.74 -15.21
N ILE A 56 0.51 4.46 -16.05
CA ILE A 56 -0.10 3.13 -16.17
C ILE A 56 0.71 2.27 -17.16
N PRO A 57 1.26 1.11 -16.74
CA PRO A 57 1.93 0.17 -17.64
C PRO A 57 1.00 -0.28 -18.76
N LYS A 58 1.51 -0.33 -20.01
CA LYS A 58 0.70 -0.66 -21.19
C LYS A 58 0.39 -2.15 -21.30
N GLU A 59 1.19 -2.97 -20.64
CA GLU A 59 1.15 -4.43 -20.71
C GLU A 59 0.06 -5.02 -19.80
N PHE A 60 -0.49 -4.24 -18.87
CA PHE A 60 -1.38 -4.75 -17.84
C PHE A 60 -2.66 -3.93 -17.69
N ALA A 61 -3.76 -4.61 -17.35
CA ALA A 61 -4.92 -3.94 -16.80
C ALA A 61 -4.60 -3.49 -15.37
N VAL A 62 -4.88 -2.24 -15.04
CA VAL A 62 -4.60 -1.65 -13.73
C VAL A 62 -5.91 -1.19 -13.09
N ASN A 63 -6.09 -1.53 -11.82
CA ASN A 63 -7.19 -1.04 -10.99
C ASN A 63 -6.65 -0.16 -9.86
N GLU A 64 -7.46 0.81 -9.46
CA GLU A 64 -7.28 1.63 -8.28
C GLU A 64 -7.98 1.03 -7.05
N GLU A 65 -7.28 1.05 -5.91
CA GLU A 65 -7.83 0.70 -4.60
C GLU A 65 -7.59 1.89 -3.66
N ILE A 66 -8.65 2.52 -3.16
CA ILE A 66 -8.55 3.68 -2.27
C ILE A 66 -8.29 3.19 -0.84
N GLU A 67 -7.20 3.65 -0.25
CA GLU A 67 -6.71 3.14 1.04
C GLU A 67 -6.32 4.26 2.01
N LEU A 68 -6.44 3.98 3.31
CA LEU A 68 -5.90 4.85 4.36
C LEU A 68 -4.41 4.56 4.56
N GLY A 69 -3.56 5.52 4.24
CA GLY A 69 -2.15 5.50 4.56
C GLY A 69 -1.90 5.94 6.02
N VAL A 70 -1.08 5.18 6.74
CA VAL A 70 -0.66 5.50 8.11
C VAL A 70 0.83 5.84 8.11
N LEU A 71 1.17 7.08 8.49
CA LEU A 71 2.55 7.55 8.52
C LEU A 71 3.18 7.20 9.86
N ILE A 72 4.27 6.42 9.83
CA ILE A 72 5.02 6.02 11.03
C ILE A 72 6.16 7.01 11.28
N GLY A 73 6.05 7.79 12.37
CA GLY A 73 6.99 8.86 12.71
C GLY A 73 8.15 8.45 13.60
N LYS A 74 8.04 7.31 14.28
CA LYS A 74 9.05 6.79 15.22
C LYS A 74 9.39 5.35 14.87
N ASN A 75 10.58 4.89 15.24
CA ASN A 75 10.94 3.49 15.09
C ASN A 75 9.88 2.59 15.75
N CYS A 76 9.23 1.72 14.97
CA CYS A 76 8.14 0.86 15.41
C CYS A 76 8.59 -0.60 15.26
N LYS A 77 9.27 -1.11 16.27
CA LYS A 77 9.78 -2.49 16.32
C LYS A 77 9.29 -3.16 17.61
N ASN A 78 8.58 -4.28 17.47
CA ASN A 78 8.03 -5.06 18.59
C ASN A 78 7.20 -4.21 19.58
N VAL A 79 6.48 -3.21 19.06
CA VAL A 79 5.65 -2.28 19.84
C VAL A 79 4.37 -2.99 20.28
N LYS A 80 3.91 -2.73 21.52
CA LYS A 80 2.65 -3.30 21.98
C LYS A 80 1.47 -2.63 21.26
N PRO A 81 0.36 -3.33 21.00
CA PRO A 81 -0.82 -2.72 20.38
C PRO A 81 -1.32 -1.45 21.08
N SER A 82 -1.20 -1.40 22.41
CA SER A 82 -1.61 -0.25 23.23
C SER A 82 -0.75 1.01 23.01
N GLU A 83 0.46 0.87 22.49
CA GLU A 83 1.44 1.95 22.30
C GLU A 83 1.48 2.42 20.84
N VAL A 84 0.80 1.72 19.91
CA VAL A 84 1.01 1.90 18.46
C VAL A 84 0.66 3.31 17.98
N LEU A 85 -0.36 3.94 18.58
CA LEU A 85 -0.80 5.29 18.18
C LEU A 85 0.25 6.35 18.50
N ASP A 86 1.11 6.13 19.51
CA ASP A 86 2.20 7.05 19.85
C ASP A 86 3.32 7.07 18.80
N HIS A 87 3.34 6.07 17.90
CA HIS A 87 4.28 5.96 16.77
C HIS A 87 3.72 6.55 15.47
N VAL A 88 2.43 6.89 15.41
CA VAL A 88 1.79 7.47 14.23
C VAL A 88 2.07 8.98 14.18
N ALA A 89 2.66 9.43 13.07
CA ALA A 89 2.88 10.86 12.79
C ALA A 89 1.70 11.52 12.10
N GLY A 90 0.85 10.74 11.43
CA GLY A 90 -0.28 11.25 10.67
C GLY A 90 -0.84 10.22 9.70
N TYR A 91 -1.65 10.71 8.77
CA TYR A 91 -2.37 9.89 7.80
C TYR A 91 -2.34 10.55 6.43
N CYS A 92 -2.51 9.76 5.39
CA CYS A 92 -2.77 10.24 4.03
C CYS A 92 -3.82 9.37 3.35
N LEU A 93 -4.45 9.90 2.30
CA LEU A 93 -5.17 9.08 1.34
C LEU A 93 -4.14 8.47 0.39
N ALA A 94 -4.24 7.17 0.12
CA ALA A 94 -3.37 6.47 -0.81
C ALA A 94 -4.22 5.78 -1.88
N LEU A 95 -3.65 5.66 -3.08
CA LEU A 95 -4.14 4.77 -4.12
C LEU A 95 -3.17 3.59 -4.19
N ASP A 96 -3.66 2.38 -3.95
CA ASP A 96 -2.91 1.15 -4.19
C ASP A 96 -3.21 0.66 -5.61
N LEU A 97 -2.53 1.27 -6.59
CA LEU A 97 -2.66 0.86 -7.98
C LEU A 97 -2.08 -0.53 -8.15
N THR A 98 -2.83 -1.35 -8.87
CA THR A 98 -2.58 -2.77 -8.96
C THR A 98 -2.70 -3.22 -10.40
N ALA A 99 -1.62 -3.74 -10.97
CA ALA A 99 -1.66 -4.41 -12.26
C ALA A 99 -2.36 -5.78 -12.08
N THR A 100 -3.68 -5.76 -12.16
CA THR A 100 -4.58 -6.86 -11.81
C THR A 100 -4.38 -8.04 -12.73
N SER A 101 -4.25 -7.82 -14.04
CA SER A 101 -4.00 -8.90 -15.01
C SER A 101 -2.71 -9.66 -14.71
N PHE A 102 -1.65 -8.97 -14.28
CA PHE A 102 -0.42 -9.64 -13.83
C PHE A 102 -0.66 -10.47 -12.57
N LEU A 103 -1.31 -9.91 -11.56
CA LEU A 103 -1.52 -10.64 -10.30
C LEU A 103 -2.50 -11.82 -10.44
N ASP A 104 -3.46 -11.74 -11.36
CA ASP A 104 -4.35 -12.85 -11.69
C ASP A 104 -3.57 -14.07 -12.18
N GLU A 105 -2.50 -13.85 -12.95
CA GLU A 105 -1.60 -14.92 -13.38
C GLU A 105 -0.56 -15.32 -12.33
N ALA A 106 -0.06 -14.36 -11.55
CA ALA A 106 1.04 -14.58 -10.61
C ALA A 106 0.60 -15.31 -9.33
N ARG A 107 -0.56 -14.95 -8.78
CA ARG A 107 -1.04 -15.49 -7.49
C ARG A 107 -1.23 -17.02 -7.50
N PRO A 108 -1.87 -17.63 -8.50
CA PRO A 108 -2.03 -19.09 -8.55
C PRO A 108 -0.70 -19.85 -8.66
N LYS A 109 0.32 -19.19 -9.22
CA LYS A 109 1.68 -19.74 -9.41
C LYS A 109 2.58 -19.50 -8.19
N GLY A 110 2.09 -18.81 -7.16
CA GLY A 110 2.89 -18.44 -5.99
C GLY A 110 4.02 -17.45 -6.30
N LEU A 111 3.90 -16.67 -7.39
CA LEU A 111 4.92 -15.72 -7.79
C LEU A 111 4.86 -14.42 -6.97
N PRO A 112 5.98 -13.69 -6.83
CA PRO A 112 6.01 -12.40 -6.12
C PRO A 112 5.08 -11.36 -6.72
N TRP A 113 4.53 -10.49 -5.87
CA TRP A 113 3.61 -9.43 -6.28
C TRP A 113 4.32 -8.17 -6.77
N THR A 114 5.66 -8.15 -6.78
CA THR A 114 6.48 -6.95 -7.03
C THR A 114 6.10 -6.23 -8.31
N ILE A 115 5.91 -6.94 -9.42
CA ILE A 115 5.49 -6.33 -10.70
C ILE A 115 4.07 -5.78 -10.59
N GLY A 116 3.17 -6.52 -9.94
CA GLY A 116 1.77 -6.15 -9.83
C GLY A 116 1.47 -5.00 -8.87
N LYS A 117 2.30 -4.82 -7.83
CA LYS A 117 2.08 -3.83 -6.77
C LYS A 117 3.15 -2.72 -6.73
N GLY A 118 4.28 -2.88 -7.41
CA GLY A 118 5.46 -2.02 -7.23
C GLY A 118 6.07 -1.48 -8.52
N PHE A 119 5.25 -1.24 -9.54
CA PHE A 119 5.67 -0.41 -10.67
C PHE A 119 5.81 1.06 -10.25
N ASP A 120 6.46 1.87 -11.07
CA ASP A 120 6.61 3.30 -10.78
C ASP A 120 5.24 3.98 -10.75
N THR A 121 5.05 4.91 -9.83
CA THR A 121 3.76 5.59 -9.56
C THR A 121 2.59 4.71 -9.07
N ALA A 122 2.84 3.44 -8.68
CA ALA A 122 1.82 2.46 -8.24
C ALA A 122 1.21 2.69 -6.84
#